data_AF-A0A023D883-F1
#
_entry.id   AF-A0A023D883-F1
#
_cell.length_a   1.000
_cell.length_b   1.000
_cell.length_c   1.000
_cell.angle_alpha   90.00
_cell.angle_beta   90.00
_cell.angle_gamma   90.00
#
_symmetry.space_group_name_H-M   'P 1'
#
loop_
_entity.id
_entity.type
_entity.pdbx_description
1 polymer ?
#
loop_
_entity_poly.entity_id
_entity_poly.type
_entity_poly.pdbx_seq_one_letter_code
_entity_poly.pdbx_strand_id
1 'polypeptide(L)'
;MHVFANGGDPSDLVALVAHNPSVARMGDLAEGETVLYDRLGQAVYLKAGAIVQVDAAQQMVVRVAGQPVLTVTASGVQVQGTITATEDVVAGQISLQSHVHGNVQQGGDLTGKPQD
;
A
#
# COMPACT_ATOMS: atom_id res chain seq x y z
N MET A 1 9.96 18.42 -21.95
CA MET A 1 8.77 18.25 -22.81
C MET A 1 7.77 17.39 -22.04
N HIS A 2 6.66 17.96 -21.57
CA HIS A 2 5.59 17.15 -20.94
C HIS A 2 4.65 16.69 -22.05
N VAL A 3 4.67 15.39 -22.33
CA VAL A 3 3.75 14.76 -23.29
C VAL A 3 2.57 14.22 -22.51
N PHE A 4 1.38 14.75 -22.78
CA PHE A 4 0.12 14.21 -22.28
C PHE A 4 -0.52 13.40 -23.41
N ALA A 5 -0.32 12.08 -23.38
CA ALA A 5 -1.11 11.16 -24.20
C ALA A 5 -2.32 10.73 -23.37
N ASN A 6 -3.54 11.09 -23.79
CA ASN A 6 -4.76 10.68 -23.09
C ASN A 6 -5.02 9.17 -23.23
N GLY A 7 -4.45 8.50 -24.25
CA GLY A 7 -4.41 7.05 -24.41
C GLY A 7 -5.76 6.33 -24.52
N GLY A 8 -6.88 7.07 -24.44
CA GLY A 8 -8.25 6.58 -24.40
C GLY A 8 -9.07 6.94 -25.64
N ASP A 9 -10.40 7.00 -25.50
CA ASP A 9 -11.29 7.46 -26.58
C ASP A 9 -10.91 8.92 -26.92
N PRO A 10 -10.87 9.33 -28.20
CA PRO A 10 -10.72 10.73 -28.57
C PRO A 10 -11.69 11.70 -27.88
N SER A 11 -12.81 11.23 -27.32
CA SER A 11 -13.72 12.03 -26.49
C SER A 11 -13.25 12.28 -25.06
N ASP A 12 -12.21 11.59 -24.59
CA ASP A 12 -11.71 11.73 -23.22
C ASP A 12 -10.90 13.03 -23.07
N LEU A 13 -11.44 13.94 -22.27
CA LEU A 13 -10.89 15.28 -22.07
C LEU A 13 -9.87 15.29 -20.91
N VAL A 14 -8.69 15.88 -21.15
CA VAL A 14 -7.75 16.30 -20.10
C VAL A 14 -7.92 17.79 -19.87
N ALA A 15 -8.52 18.18 -18.74
CA ALA A 15 -8.70 19.58 -18.38
C ALA A 15 -7.59 20.04 -17.43
N LEU A 16 -6.75 20.97 -17.88
CA LEU A 16 -5.80 21.68 -17.03
C LEU A 16 -6.49 22.92 -16.47
N VAL A 17 -7.06 22.81 -15.27
CA VAL A 17 -7.71 23.95 -14.62
C VAL A 17 -6.64 24.81 -13.96
N ALA A 18 -6.53 26.08 -14.38
CA ALA A 18 -5.50 27.01 -13.89
C ALA A 18 -5.63 27.40 -12.41
N HIS A 19 -6.70 26.98 -11.73
CA HIS A 19 -6.98 27.32 -10.34
C HIS A 19 -7.49 26.11 -9.55
N ASN A 20 -6.73 25.73 -8.52
CA ASN A 20 -7.23 24.98 -7.38
C ASN A 20 -7.02 25.87 -6.14
N PRO A 21 -8.06 26.41 -5.48
CA PRO A 21 -7.94 27.14 -4.22
C PRO A 21 -7.69 26.15 -3.06
N SER A 22 -6.69 25.30 -3.23
CA SER A 22 -6.24 24.33 -2.24
C SER A 22 -5.25 24.98 -1.28
N VAL A 23 -5.41 24.69 0.01
CA VAL A 23 -4.42 24.99 1.06
C VAL A 23 -3.18 24.09 0.95
N ALA A 24 -3.33 22.92 0.33
CA ALA A 24 -2.22 22.05 -0.05
C ALA A 24 -1.75 22.45 -1.46
N ARG A 25 -0.64 23.20 -1.54
CA ARG A 25 0.11 23.40 -2.77
C ARG A 25 1.31 22.47 -2.73
N MET A 26 1.42 21.57 -3.71
CA MET A 26 2.62 20.74 -3.85
C MET A 26 3.65 21.54 -4.65
N GLY A 27 4.72 21.96 -3.96
CA GLY A 27 5.94 22.53 -4.53
C GLY A 27 7.12 21.58 -4.32
N ASP A 28 8.33 22.04 -4.65
CA ASP A 28 9.60 21.36 -4.32
C ASP A 28 9.77 19.93 -4.86
N LEU A 29 9.08 19.58 -5.94
CA LEU A 29 9.37 18.35 -6.68
C LEU A 29 10.76 18.43 -7.30
N ALA A 30 11.59 17.41 -7.07
CA ALA A 30 12.86 17.29 -7.75
C ALA A 30 12.65 16.95 -9.23
N GLU A 31 13.70 17.12 -10.04
CA GLU A 31 13.67 16.70 -11.44
C GLU A 31 13.30 15.21 -11.57
N GLY A 32 12.33 14.90 -12.42
CA GLY A 32 11.85 13.54 -12.64
C GLY A 32 10.78 13.07 -11.64
N GLU A 33 10.39 13.90 -10.66
CA GLU A 33 9.29 13.57 -9.75
C GLU A 33 7.93 14.02 -10.30
N THR A 34 6.87 13.33 -9.89
CA THR A 34 5.49 13.69 -10.25
C THR A 34 4.56 13.34 -9.08
N VAL A 35 3.50 14.12 -8.91
CA VAL A 35 2.49 13.88 -7.87
C VAL A 35 1.08 14.12 -8.39
N LEU A 36 0.14 13.26 -7.98
CA LEU A 36 -1.29 13.51 -8.05
C LEU A 36 -1.79 13.76 -6.63
N TYR A 37 -2.52 14.85 -6.39
CA TYR A 37 -2.94 15.22 -5.04
C TYR A 37 -4.31 15.90 -5.01
N ASP A 38 -4.94 15.90 -3.84
CA ASP A 38 -6.22 16.59 -3.60
C ASP A 38 -6.12 17.72 -2.56
N ARG A 39 -7.26 18.38 -2.31
CA ARG A 39 -7.35 19.49 -1.36
C ARG A 39 -7.19 19.10 0.11
N LEU A 40 -7.32 17.82 0.44
CA LEU A 40 -7.15 17.29 1.80
C LEU A 40 -5.69 16.89 2.07
N GLY A 41 -4.81 17.04 1.07
CA GLY A 41 -3.40 16.68 1.16
C GLY A 41 -3.16 15.19 0.89
N GLN A 42 -4.16 14.46 0.41
CA GLN A 42 -3.96 13.09 -0.06
C GLN A 42 -3.16 13.13 -1.35
N ALA A 43 -2.22 12.20 -1.51
CA ALA A 43 -1.31 12.24 -2.64
C ALA A 43 -0.77 10.88 -3.06
N VAL A 44 -0.41 10.77 -4.34
CA VAL A 44 0.39 9.68 -4.90
C VAL A 44 1.61 10.30 -5.57
N TYR A 45 2.80 9.98 -5.08
CA TYR A 45 4.07 10.47 -5.59
C TYR A 45 4.81 9.39 -6.37
N LEU A 46 5.42 9.78 -7.47
CA LEU A 46 6.46 9.05 -8.17
C LEU A 46 7.79 9.78 -7.94
N LYS A 47 8.67 9.21 -7.12
CA LYS A 47 9.93 9.86 -6.70
C LYS A 47 11.12 9.40 -7.54
N ALA A 48 11.08 9.70 -8.85
CA ALA A 48 12.17 9.46 -9.80
C ALA A 48 12.83 8.05 -9.72
N GLY A 49 12.01 7.00 -9.56
CA GLY A 49 12.48 5.62 -9.47
C GLY A 49 12.88 5.13 -8.08
N ALA A 50 12.90 6.00 -7.06
CA ALA A 50 13.18 5.60 -5.68
C ALA A 50 11.97 4.87 -5.06
N ILE A 51 10.82 5.55 -4.97
CA ILE A 51 9.59 4.99 -4.40
C ILE A 51 8.33 5.50 -5.11
N VAL A 52 7.26 4.74 -4.98
CA VAL A 52 5.88 5.24 -5.10
C VAL A 52 5.35 5.45 -3.68
N GLN A 53 5.00 6.68 -3.33
CA GLN A 53 4.46 7.01 -2.00
C GLN A 53 2.96 7.31 -2.12
N VAL A 54 2.16 6.78 -1.20
CA VAL A 54 0.71 7.05 -1.10
C VAL A 54 0.41 7.64 0.26
N ASP A 55 -0.01 8.89 0.29
CA ASP A 55 -0.48 9.59 1.48
C ASP A 55 -2.01 9.56 1.48
N ALA A 56 -2.59 8.77 2.39
CA ALA A 56 -4.02 8.68 2.58
C ALA A 56 -4.45 9.33 3.90
N ALA A 57 -5.48 10.18 3.85
CA ALA A 57 -5.95 10.89 5.04
C ALA A 57 -6.58 9.96 6.10
N GLN A 58 -7.14 8.83 5.68
CA GLN A 58 -7.79 7.87 6.59
C GLN A 58 -7.41 6.42 6.28
N GLN A 59 -7.49 6.02 5.00
CA GLN A 59 -7.19 4.67 4.57
C GLN A 59 -6.80 4.60 3.09
N MET A 60 -5.99 3.60 2.74
CA MET A 60 -5.75 3.18 1.36
C MET A 60 -6.44 1.82 1.14
N VAL A 61 -7.16 1.67 0.02
CA VAL A 61 -7.83 0.43 -0.35
C VAL A 61 -7.42 -0.01 -1.74
N VAL A 62 -6.90 -1.22 -1.87
CA VAL A 62 -6.67 -1.89 -3.16
C VAL A 62 -7.83 -2.83 -3.42
N ARG A 63 -8.43 -2.73 -4.62
CA ARG A 63 -9.57 -3.54 -5.03
C ARG A 63 -9.28 -4.36 -6.29
N VAL A 64 -9.84 -5.56 -6.35
CA VAL A 64 -9.87 -6.41 -7.55
C VAL A 64 -11.32 -6.77 -7.84
N ALA A 65 -11.78 -6.54 -9.06
CA ALA A 65 -13.17 -6.75 -9.46
C ALA A 65 -14.20 -6.09 -8.50
N GLY A 66 -13.87 -4.89 -8.00
CA GLY A 66 -14.71 -4.12 -7.06
C GLY A 66 -14.57 -4.54 -5.59
N GLN A 67 -13.93 -5.65 -5.27
CA GLN A 67 -13.78 -6.16 -3.90
C GLN A 67 -12.46 -5.71 -3.27
N PRO A 68 -12.45 -5.28 -1.99
CA PRO A 68 -11.20 -4.92 -1.30
C PRO A 68 -10.35 -6.17 -1.05
N VAL A 69 -9.08 -6.11 -1.44
CA VAL A 69 -8.10 -7.18 -1.21
C VAL A 69 -6.99 -6.77 -0.24
N LEU A 70 -6.73 -5.46 -0.12
CA LEU A 70 -5.80 -4.87 0.84
C LEU A 70 -6.40 -3.55 1.34
N THR A 71 -6.47 -3.39 2.67
CA THR A 71 -6.85 -2.14 3.34
C THR A 71 -5.72 -1.76 4.29
N VAL A 72 -5.21 -0.53 4.18
CA VAL A 72 -4.19 0.02 5.06
C VAL A 72 -4.78 1.23 5.78
N THR A 73 -4.71 1.24 7.11
CA THR A 73 -5.12 2.34 7.97
C THR A 73 -4.00 2.68 8.95
N ALA A 74 -4.16 3.74 9.74
CA ALA A 74 -3.22 4.07 10.82
C ALA A 74 -3.13 2.96 11.91
N SER A 75 -4.13 2.09 12.01
CA SER A 75 -4.18 1.03 13.03
C SER A 75 -3.66 -0.33 12.54
N GLY A 76 -3.43 -0.50 11.24
CA GLY A 76 -2.91 -1.76 10.71
C GLY A 76 -3.25 -2.03 9.25
N VAL A 77 -3.05 -3.29 8.88
CA VAL A 77 -3.21 -3.81 7.52
C VAL A 77 -4.16 -4.99 7.53
N GLN A 78 -5.17 -4.97 6.66
CA GLN A 78 -6.05 -6.10 6.41
C GLN A 78 -5.80 -6.63 5.00
N VAL A 79 -5.55 -7.94 4.89
CA VAL A 79 -5.38 -8.64 3.61
C VAL A 79 -6.47 -9.70 3.48
N GLN A 80 -7.19 -9.69 2.36
CA GLN A 80 -8.14 -10.74 2.03
C GLN A 80 -7.47 -11.79 1.14
N GLY A 81 -7.23 -12.98 1.69
CA GLY A 81 -6.60 -14.09 0.99
C GLY A 81 -5.29 -14.54 1.63
N THR A 82 -4.42 -15.15 0.83
CA THR A 82 -3.14 -15.70 1.29
C THR A 82 -2.03 -14.67 1.18
N ILE A 83 -1.17 -14.62 2.19
CA ILE A 83 0.13 -13.92 2.14
C ILE A 83 1.21 -14.99 1.98
N THR A 84 2.01 -14.89 0.92
CA THR A 84 3.21 -15.71 0.73
C THR A 84 4.43 -14.81 0.89
N ALA A 85 5.22 -15.04 1.93
CA ALA A 85 6.49 -14.36 2.14
C ALA A 85 7.64 -15.24 1.62
N THR A 86 8.63 -14.64 0.97
CA THR A 86 9.86 -15.35 0.55
C THR A 86 10.83 -15.57 1.70
N GLU A 87 10.65 -14.82 2.78
CA GLU A 87 11.48 -14.82 3.98
C GLU A 87 10.61 -14.99 5.23
N ASP A 88 11.21 -14.84 6.42
CA ASP A 88 10.51 -14.96 7.68
C ASP A 88 9.48 -13.85 7.92
N VAL A 89 8.39 -14.22 8.59
CA VAL A 89 7.42 -13.27 9.13
C VAL A 89 7.71 -13.18 10.62
N VAL A 90 8.06 -11.97 11.08
CA VAL A 90 8.33 -11.73 12.50
C VAL A 90 7.09 -11.12 13.15
N ALA A 91 6.46 -11.87 14.05
CA ALA A 91 5.35 -11.39 14.88
C ALA A 91 5.91 -10.83 16.20
N GLY A 92 5.99 -9.50 16.30
CA GLY A 92 6.66 -8.82 17.41
C GLY A 92 8.19 -9.01 17.32
N GLN A 93 8.74 -9.89 18.15
CA GLN A 93 10.16 -10.28 18.14
C GLN A 93 10.33 -11.78 17.85
N ILE A 94 9.24 -12.48 17.50
CA ILE A 94 9.20 -13.93 17.35
C ILE A 94 9.11 -14.30 15.87
N SER A 95 10.06 -15.11 15.42
CA SER A 95 10.10 -15.71 14.08
C SER A 95 8.96 -16.73 13.91
N LEU A 96 8.11 -16.57 12.91
CA LEU A 96 7.10 -17.60 12.61
C LEU A 96 7.75 -18.89 12.08
N GLN A 97 8.91 -18.81 11.43
CA GLN A 97 9.63 -19.98 10.92
C GLN A 97 10.35 -20.79 12.01
N SER A 98 10.89 -20.14 13.04
CA SER A 98 11.84 -20.77 13.98
C SER A 98 11.46 -20.70 15.45
N HIS A 99 10.28 -20.18 15.79
CA HIS A 99 9.82 -20.16 17.18
C HIS A 99 9.70 -21.58 17.75
N VAL A 100 9.90 -21.67 19.07
CA VAL A 100 9.84 -22.91 19.82
C VAL A 100 8.74 -22.84 20.87
N HIS A 101 8.13 -23.98 21.16
CA HIS A 101 7.21 -24.15 22.28
C HIS A 101 7.95 -24.76 23.47
N GLY A 102 8.04 -24.03 24.58
CA GLY A 102 8.65 -24.50 25.83
C GLY A 102 7.65 -25.24 26.74
N ASN A 103 8.17 -25.88 27.80
CA ASN A 103 7.38 -26.56 28.84
C ASN A 103 6.44 -27.65 28.33
N VAL A 104 6.84 -28.34 27.26
CA VAL A 104 6.09 -29.46 26.70
C VAL A 104 6.37 -30.75 27.49
N GLN A 105 5.35 -31.59 27.64
CA GLN A 105 5.56 -32.97 28.08
C GLN A 105 6.27 -33.73 26.96
N GLN A 106 7.41 -34.35 27.27
CA GLN A 106 8.15 -35.14 26.29
C GLN A 106 7.36 -36.39 25.88
N GLY A 107 7.29 -36.65 24.58
CA GLY A 107 6.60 -37.79 23.97
C GLY A 107 7.13 -38.05 22.56
N GLY A 108 6.71 -39.17 21.95
CA GLY A 108 7.12 -39.55 20.60
C GLY A 108 6.22 -39.05 19.47
N ASP A 109 5.06 -38.48 19.81
CA ASP A 109 4.05 -38.06 18.85
C ASP A 109 4.28 -36.61 18.38
N LEU A 110 3.80 -36.29 17.18
CA LEU A 110 3.74 -34.92 16.68
C LEU A 110 2.45 -34.25 17.13
N THR A 111 2.48 -32.93 17.34
CA THR A 111 1.26 -32.16 17.55
C THR A 111 0.43 -32.12 16.26
N GLY A 112 -0.89 -31.97 16.40
CA GLY A 112 -1.74 -31.62 15.26
C GLY A 112 -1.41 -30.21 14.73
N LYS A 113 -2.11 -29.81 13.66
CA LYS A 113 -2.10 -28.41 13.23
C LYS A 113 -2.58 -27.49 14.39
N PRO A 114 -2.15 -26.22 14.44
CA PRO A 114 -2.77 -25.22 15.30
C PRO A 114 -4.30 -25.23 15.15
N GLN A 115 -5.00 -25.05 16.26
CA GLN A 115 -6.47 -25.01 16.30
C GLN A 115 -6.97 -23.60 15.94
N ASP A 116 -8.14 -23.54 15.32
CA ASP A 116 -8.84 -22.31 14.91
C ASP A 116 -9.69 -21.74 16.08
#